data_AF-A0A6J5H0M0-F1
#
_entry.id   AF-A0A6J5H0M0-F1
#
_cell.length_a   1.000
_cell.length_b   1.000
_cell.length_c   1.000
_cell.angle_alpha   90.00
_cell.angle_beta   90.00
_cell.angle_gamma   90.00
#
_symmetry.space_group_name_H-M   'P 1'
#
loop_
_entity.id
_entity.type
_entity.pdbx_description
1 polymer ?
#
loop_
_entity_poly.entity_id
_entity_poly.type
_entity_poly.pdbx_seq_one_letter_code
_entity_poly.pdbx_strand_id
1 'polypeptide(L)'
;MSPANDSPESPQAAQAQEPAAEPSGKALKWIVRLIVVSLIWYLLADRFTPYTQQARVQAFVVPVAAEVAGRITRVAVHNNQEVKAGDVLFEIDGDQYRVAVDRARADYETTRRQVGASTAGIDSALASLRAALANEVKARQDRDRLERLYREDEGTVSLRRIEVARATHEQAQSQVEAARAEVERAREQQGGSEAQNAQLRSAAAAVKKAELDLADTRIKARTGGVITDLRAEVGQFAAAGSPVMTLIAIRDVWISADMTENNLGHLRPGTPVEISLDALPGEVFHGKIRSIGYGVSTGQSTPPGSLPTVQNSRDWLRPAQRFPVIVEFDPNERTRLHDMRVGGQAEVMAFPTQTNPLNPLGHVFVRVMSWVSYIY
;
A
#
# COMPACT_ATOMS: atom_id res chain seq x y z
N MET A 1 -65.81 67.55 29.34
CA MET A 1 -66.04 68.96 28.94
C MET A 1 -65.04 69.29 27.84
N SER A 2 -65.49 69.26 26.59
CA SER A 2 -64.92 70.08 25.50
C SER A 2 -65.34 71.55 25.70
N PRO A 3 -64.73 72.51 24.99
CA PRO A 3 -65.08 72.81 23.59
C PRO A 3 -63.81 72.85 22.68
N ALA A 4 -63.81 72.44 21.41
CA ALA A 4 -64.46 73.00 20.21
C ALA A 4 -64.13 74.50 19.99
N ASN A 5 -63.87 75.06 18.82
CA ASN A 5 -63.56 74.65 17.44
C ASN A 5 -63.37 76.01 16.72
N ASP A 6 -62.49 76.11 15.72
CA ASP A 6 -62.84 76.65 14.40
C ASP A 6 -61.60 77.00 13.56
N SER A 7 -61.49 76.26 12.47
CA SER A 7 -60.77 76.59 11.24
C SER A 7 -61.50 77.70 10.46
N PRO A 8 -60.90 78.22 9.38
CA PRO A 8 -61.29 77.67 8.07
C PRO A 8 -60.14 77.44 7.07
N GLU A 9 -60.40 76.43 6.21
CA GLU A 9 -59.92 76.11 4.84
C GLU A 9 -59.60 77.31 3.92
N SER A 10 -58.83 77.29 2.82
CA SER A 10 -58.13 76.33 1.91
C SER A 10 -57.59 77.17 0.70
N PRO A 11 -56.99 76.67 -0.42
CA PRO A 11 -56.38 75.37 -0.79
C PRO A 11 -55.02 75.45 -1.60
N GLN A 12 -54.49 74.26 -1.98
CA GLN A 12 -53.52 73.92 -3.06
C GLN A 12 -52.01 74.09 -2.76
N ALA A 13 -51.11 73.17 -3.13
CA ALA A 13 -51.17 72.14 -4.18
C ALA A 13 -50.46 70.83 -3.78
N ALA A 14 -51.04 69.71 -4.23
CA ALA A 14 -50.44 68.39 -4.22
C ALA A 14 -49.15 68.38 -5.07
N GLN A 15 -48.01 68.04 -4.49
CA GLN A 15 -46.88 67.55 -5.26
C GLN A 15 -47.11 66.08 -5.56
N ALA A 16 -47.55 65.82 -6.79
CA ALA A 16 -47.56 64.49 -7.37
C ALA A 16 -46.14 63.91 -7.30
N GLN A 17 -45.97 62.78 -6.61
CA GLN A 17 -44.86 61.89 -6.92
C GLN A 17 -45.06 61.39 -8.36
N GLU A 18 -44.07 61.70 -9.19
CA GLU A 18 -44.00 61.29 -10.59
C GLU A 18 -44.29 59.78 -10.72
N PRO A 19 -45.04 59.34 -11.74
CA PRO A 19 -45.17 57.93 -12.02
C PRO A 19 -43.77 57.37 -12.27
N ALA A 20 -43.37 56.37 -11.47
CA ALA A 20 -42.18 55.59 -11.71
C ALA A 20 -42.20 55.17 -13.18
N ALA A 21 -41.24 55.69 -13.96
CA ALA A 21 -41.17 55.48 -15.39
C ALA A 21 -41.35 53.98 -15.67
N GLU A 22 -42.48 53.61 -16.30
CA GLU A 22 -42.68 52.24 -16.74
C GLU A 22 -41.44 51.87 -17.56
N PRO A 23 -40.70 50.80 -17.20
CA PRO A 23 -39.55 50.41 -17.98
C PRO A 23 -40.10 50.10 -19.37
N SER A 24 -39.75 50.96 -20.34
CA SER A 24 -40.08 50.83 -21.75
C SER A 24 -40.14 49.35 -22.10
N GLY A 25 -41.29 48.84 -22.57
CA GLY A 25 -41.46 47.41 -22.84
C GLY A 25 -40.39 46.83 -23.77
N LYS A 26 -39.58 47.68 -24.43
CA LYS A 26 -38.36 47.32 -25.15
C LYS A 26 -37.17 47.03 -24.22
N ALA A 27 -36.92 47.84 -23.20
CA ALA A 27 -35.87 47.63 -22.19
C ALA A 27 -36.11 46.35 -21.38
N LEU A 28 -37.35 46.10 -20.94
CA LEU A 28 -37.71 44.85 -20.27
C LEU A 28 -37.50 43.63 -21.19
N LYS A 29 -37.86 43.75 -22.49
CA LYS A 29 -37.58 42.70 -23.48
C LYS A 29 -36.09 42.47 -23.70
N TRP A 30 -35.26 43.51 -23.68
CA TRP A 30 -33.80 43.38 -23.76
C TRP A 30 -33.20 42.70 -22.54
N ILE A 31 -33.65 43.06 -21.34
CA ILE A 31 -33.23 42.43 -20.09
C ILE A 31 -33.64 40.95 -20.09
N VAL A 32 -34.89 40.63 -20.42
CA VAL A 32 -35.37 39.25 -20.50
C VAL A 32 -34.60 38.46 -21.56
N ARG A 33 -34.33 39.04 -22.74
CA ARG A 33 -33.48 38.40 -23.75
C ARG A 33 -32.07 38.14 -23.24
N LEU A 34 -31.46 39.09 -22.54
CA LEU A 34 -30.13 38.94 -21.96
C LEU A 34 -30.11 37.83 -20.91
N ILE A 35 -31.12 37.78 -20.03
CA ILE A 35 -31.27 36.71 -19.04
C ILE A 35 -31.42 35.35 -19.74
N VAL A 36 -32.26 35.24 -20.76
CA VAL A 36 -32.48 33.98 -21.50
C VAL A 36 -31.20 33.55 -22.23
N VAL A 37 -30.50 34.46 -22.91
CA VAL A 37 -29.23 34.19 -23.57
C VAL A 37 -28.16 33.78 -22.56
N SER A 38 -28.08 34.46 -21.42
CA SER A 38 -27.15 34.13 -20.33
C SER A 38 -27.46 32.77 -19.71
N LEU A 39 -28.74 32.41 -19.56
CA LEU A 39 -29.16 31.11 -19.03
C LEU A 39 -28.84 29.99 -20.01
N ILE A 40 -29.12 30.17 -21.31
CA ILE A 40 -28.77 29.22 -22.36
C ILE A 40 -27.24 29.04 -22.40
N TRP A 41 -26.49 30.14 -22.35
CA TRP A 41 -25.04 30.12 -22.29
C TRP A 41 -24.54 29.33 -21.07
N TYR A 42 -25.06 29.62 -19.89
CA TYR A 42 -24.69 28.93 -18.65
C TYR A 42 -24.93 27.42 -18.74
N LEU A 43 -26.10 27.00 -19.24
CA LEU A 43 -26.44 25.58 -19.40
C LEU A 43 -25.56 24.89 -20.45
N LEU A 44 -25.19 25.58 -21.53
CA LEU A 44 -24.28 25.06 -22.54
C LEU A 44 -22.84 24.96 -22.01
N ALA A 45 -22.36 25.98 -21.31
CA ALA A 45 -21.03 26.00 -20.72
C ALA A 45 -20.88 24.89 -19.67
N ASP A 46 -21.87 24.70 -18.79
CA ASP A 46 -21.86 23.65 -17.77
C ASP A 46 -21.80 22.23 -18.39
N ARG A 47 -22.34 22.05 -19.59
CA ARG A 47 -22.39 20.75 -20.27
C ARG A 47 -21.19 20.45 -21.18
N PHE A 48 -20.61 21.48 -21.81
CA PHE A 48 -19.57 21.31 -22.84
C PHE A 48 -18.19 21.84 -22.44
N THR A 49 -18.12 22.73 -21.46
CA THR A 49 -16.87 23.23 -20.86
C THR A 49 -16.99 23.21 -19.34
N PRO A 50 -17.15 22.02 -18.73
CA PRO A 50 -17.38 21.92 -17.30
C PRO A 50 -16.18 22.47 -16.52
N TYR A 51 -16.51 23.30 -15.53
CA TYR A 51 -15.57 24.00 -14.67
C TYR A 51 -15.92 23.72 -13.21
N THR A 52 -14.92 23.47 -12.38
CA THR A 52 -15.10 23.36 -10.94
C THR A 52 -13.97 24.07 -10.19
N GLN A 53 -14.37 24.77 -9.13
CA GLN A 53 -13.47 25.33 -8.11
C GLN A 53 -13.25 24.36 -6.95
N GLN A 54 -14.03 23.27 -6.91
CA GLN A 54 -13.91 22.24 -5.88
C GLN A 54 -12.88 21.21 -6.32
N ALA A 55 -11.64 21.64 -6.50
CA ALA A 55 -10.54 20.74 -6.77
C ALA A 55 -9.41 20.93 -5.76
N ARG A 56 -8.74 19.82 -5.43
CA ARG A 56 -7.61 19.82 -4.49
C ARG A 56 -6.46 19.00 -5.02
N VAL A 57 -5.26 19.50 -4.76
CA VAL A 57 -4.01 18.78 -4.99
C VAL A 57 -3.92 17.63 -3.99
N GLN A 58 -3.71 16.42 -4.50
CA GLN A 58 -3.59 15.19 -3.74
C GLN A 58 -2.25 14.51 -4.06
N ALA A 59 -1.70 13.81 -3.09
CA ALA A 59 -0.53 12.97 -3.26
C ALA A 59 -0.65 11.75 -2.33
N PHE A 60 0.20 10.74 -2.54
CA PHE A 60 0.26 9.65 -1.58
C PHE A 60 0.85 10.13 -0.25
N VAL A 61 0.03 10.03 0.79
CA VAL A 61 0.42 10.32 2.17
C VAL A 61 0.70 8.98 2.85
N VAL A 62 1.98 8.70 3.09
CA VAL A 62 2.44 7.42 3.62
C VAL A 62 2.86 7.59 5.08
N PRO A 63 2.14 6.97 6.04
CA PRO A 63 2.60 6.96 7.41
C PRO A 63 3.88 6.12 7.52
N VAL A 64 4.93 6.69 8.11
CA VAL A 64 6.20 6.00 8.34
C VAL A 64 6.21 5.51 9.78
N ALA A 65 6.19 4.19 9.93
CA ALA A 65 6.21 3.50 11.20
C ALA A 65 7.53 2.77 11.42
N ALA A 66 7.83 2.50 12.69
CA ALA A 66 8.92 1.57 13.03
C ALA A 66 8.53 0.15 12.61
N GLU A 67 9.47 -0.56 11.98
CA GLU A 67 9.27 -1.97 11.59
C GLU A 67 9.54 -2.91 12.77
N VAL A 68 10.48 -2.51 13.65
CA VAL A 68 10.81 -3.20 14.90
C VAL A 68 10.69 -2.27 16.09
N ALA A 69 10.43 -2.82 17.29
CA ALA A 69 10.18 -2.02 18.49
C ALA A 69 11.48 -1.69 19.24
N GLY A 70 11.67 -0.42 19.62
CA GLY A 70 12.82 -0.04 20.44
C GLY A 70 12.93 1.45 20.68
N ARG A 71 14.00 1.85 21.35
CA ARG A 71 14.27 3.26 21.64
C ARG A 71 14.94 3.93 20.44
N ILE A 72 14.46 5.11 20.06
CA ILE A 72 15.05 5.92 19.00
C ILE A 72 16.38 6.48 19.51
N THR A 73 17.48 6.19 18.81
CA THR A 73 18.82 6.67 19.13
C THR A 73 19.23 7.87 18.29
N ARG A 74 18.68 7.97 17.08
CA ARG A 74 18.99 9.06 16.15
C ARG A 74 17.79 9.38 15.27
N VAL A 75 17.51 10.66 15.07
CA VAL A 75 16.58 11.16 14.05
C VAL A 75 17.40 11.95 13.04
N ALA A 76 17.38 11.51 11.79
CA ALA A 76 18.27 12.02 10.73
C ALA A 76 17.60 13.08 9.83
N VAL A 77 16.31 13.32 10.03
CA VAL A 77 15.48 14.23 9.24
C VAL A 77 14.75 15.23 10.12
N HIS A 78 14.31 16.33 9.53
CA HIS A 78 13.45 17.32 10.18
C HIS A 78 12.13 17.52 9.41
N ASN A 79 11.17 18.19 10.03
CA ASN A 79 9.92 18.55 9.37
C ASN A 79 10.17 19.39 8.11
N ASN A 80 9.36 19.12 7.08
CA ASN A 80 9.39 19.77 5.76
C ASN A 80 10.68 19.56 4.96
N GLN A 81 11.46 18.52 5.29
CA GLN A 81 12.65 18.15 4.53
C GLN A 81 12.30 17.23 3.36
N GLU A 82 12.89 17.49 2.19
CA GLU A 82 12.87 16.56 1.06
C GLU A 82 13.88 15.42 1.28
N VAL A 83 13.44 14.19 1.06
CA VAL A 83 14.22 12.96 1.19
C VAL A 83 14.14 12.14 -0.08
N LYS A 84 15.22 11.43 -0.39
CA LYS A 84 15.30 10.47 -1.50
C LYS A 84 14.99 9.07 -1.01
N ALA A 85 14.59 8.21 -1.95
CA ALA A 85 14.44 6.79 -1.65
C ALA A 85 15.80 6.21 -1.16
N GLY A 86 15.76 5.52 -0.02
CA GLY A 86 16.93 4.95 0.65
C GLY A 86 17.55 5.81 1.75
N ASP A 87 17.16 7.08 1.87
CA ASP A 87 17.66 7.96 2.94
C ASP A 87 17.20 7.44 4.31
N VAL A 88 18.10 7.44 5.29
CA VAL A 88 17.79 7.06 6.67
C VAL A 88 16.96 8.16 7.30
N LEU A 89 15.81 7.79 7.86
CA LEU A 89 14.88 8.71 8.52
C LEU A 89 15.16 8.77 10.02
N PHE A 90 15.21 7.61 10.67
CA PHE A 90 15.57 7.47 12.07
C PHE A 90 16.14 6.08 12.35
N GLU A 91 16.86 5.96 13.45
CA GLU A 91 17.50 4.73 13.91
C GLU A 91 17.01 4.36 15.30
N ILE A 92 16.79 3.06 15.47
CA ILE A 92 16.44 2.43 16.74
C ILE A 92 17.70 1.78 17.31
N ASP A 93 17.76 1.67 18.64
CA ASP A 93 18.79 0.92 19.35
C ASP A 93 18.88 -0.52 18.82
N GLY A 94 20.02 -0.82 18.20
CA GLY A 94 20.31 -2.09 17.55
C GLY A 94 20.93 -3.14 18.46
N ASP A 95 21.24 -2.82 19.73
CA ASP A 95 22.06 -3.67 20.60
C ASP A 95 21.41 -5.03 20.83
N GLN A 96 20.12 -5.04 21.18
CA GLN A 96 19.35 -6.27 21.38
C GLN A 96 19.27 -7.11 20.09
N TYR A 97 19.21 -6.46 18.92
CA TYR A 97 19.10 -7.13 17.63
C TYR A 97 20.44 -7.73 17.19
N ARG A 98 21.56 -7.04 17.48
CA ARG A 98 22.91 -7.60 17.27
C ARG A 98 23.12 -8.84 18.12
N VAL A 99 22.75 -8.80 19.40
CA VAL A 99 22.81 -9.96 20.29
C VAL A 99 21.91 -11.10 19.77
N ALA A 100 20.72 -10.79 19.23
CA ALA A 100 19.85 -11.79 18.63
C ALA A 100 20.47 -12.45 17.39
N VAL A 101 21.14 -11.68 16.53
CA VAL A 101 21.90 -12.20 15.37
C VAL A 101 23.02 -13.13 15.83
N ASP A 102 23.81 -12.71 16.81
CA ASP A 102 24.92 -13.51 17.32
C ASP A 102 24.43 -14.82 17.94
N ARG A 103 23.33 -14.78 18.70
CA ARG A 103 22.67 -15.98 19.24
C ARG A 103 22.18 -16.92 18.14
N ALA A 104 21.48 -16.39 17.14
CA ALA A 104 20.97 -17.20 16.03
C ALA A 104 22.11 -17.86 15.23
N ARG A 105 23.23 -17.16 15.04
CA ARG A 105 24.44 -17.70 14.39
C ARG A 105 25.07 -18.81 15.23
N ALA A 106 25.17 -18.64 16.55
CA ALA A 106 25.68 -19.68 17.43
C ALA A 106 24.79 -20.94 17.43
N ASP A 107 23.47 -20.76 17.39
CA ASP A 107 22.50 -21.86 17.30
C ASP A 107 22.59 -22.60 15.94
N TYR A 108 22.79 -21.86 14.85
CA TYR A 108 23.06 -22.42 13.52
C TYR A 108 24.34 -23.26 13.50
N GLU A 109 25.45 -22.74 14.02
CA GLU A 109 26.72 -23.48 14.09
C GLU A 109 26.62 -24.72 15.00
N THR A 110 25.84 -24.65 16.08
CA THR A 110 25.60 -25.80 16.94
C THR A 110 24.80 -26.89 16.22
N THR A 111 23.75 -26.50 15.49
CA THR A 111 22.94 -27.43 14.69
C THR A 111 23.77 -28.04 13.56
N ARG A 112 24.59 -27.25 12.88
CA ARG A 112 25.52 -27.70 11.85
C ARG A 112 26.52 -28.74 12.39
N ARG A 113 27.11 -28.47 13.56
CA ARG A 113 28.00 -29.43 14.24
C ARG A 113 27.26 -30.72 14.62
N GLN A 114 26.01 -30.65 15.06
CA GLN A 114 25.19 -31.82 15.36
C GLN A 114 24.96 -32.69 14.11
N VAL A 115 24.66 -32.08 12.95
CA VAL A 115 24.54 -32.81 11.66
C VAL A 115 25.87 -33.44 11.26
N GLY A 116 27.00 -32.74 11.47
CA GLY A 116 28.34 -33.28 11.29
C GLY A 116 28.60 -34.52 12.16
N ALA A 117 28.24 -34.46 13.45
CA ALA A 117 28.35 -35.59 14.37
C ALA A 117 27.47 -36.79 13.95
N SER A 118 26.24 -36.53 13.49
CA SER A 118 25.36 -37.59 12.96
C SER A 118 25.94 -38.28 11.72
N THR A 119 26.72 -37.56 10.90
CA THR A 119 27.41 -38.14 9.74
C THR A 119 28.46 -39.17 10.18
N ALA A 120 29.27 -38.85 11.18
CA ALA A 120 30.22 -39.80 11.77
C ALA A 120 29.51 -41.03 12.38
N GLY A 121 28.32 -40.84 12.94
CA GLY A 121 27.47 -41.94 13.42
C GLY A 121 27.03 -42.90 12.30
N ILE A 122 26.69 -42.37 11.12
CA ILE A 122 26.36 -43.19 9.93
C ILE A 122 27.59 -43.97 9.47
N ASP A 123 28.77 -43.35 9.43
CA ASP A 123 30.00 -44.04 9.03
C ASP A 123 30.32 -45.21 9.97
N SER A 124 30.12 -45.02 11.28
CA SER A 124 30.23 -46.09 12.27
C SER A 124 29.21 -47.21 12.03
N ALA A 125 27.94 -46.88 11.77
CA ALA A 125 26.89 -47.87 11.49
C ALA A 125 27.19 -48.66 10.19
N LEU A 126 27.68 -47.98 9.15
CA LEU A 126 28.10 -48.61 7.89
C LEU A 126 29.29 -49.55 8.11
N ALA A 127 30.25 -49.21 8.97
CA ALA A 127 31.35 -50.10 9.33
C ALA A 127 30.83 -51.38 10.03
N SER A 128 29.90 -51.24 10.97
CA SER A 128 29.24 -52.38 11.63
C SER A 128 28.47 -53.26 10.65
N LEU A 129 27.76 -52.66 9.68
CA LEU A 129 27.08 -53.39 8.62
C LEU A 129 28.07 -54.16 7.73
N ARG A 130 29.20 -53.56 7.36
CA ARG A 130 30.25 -54.25 6.59
C ARG A 130 30.81 -55.46 7.34
N ALA A 131 31.04 -55.33 8.65
CA ALA A 131 31.48 -56.45 9.50
C ALA A 131 30.43 -57.56 9.57
N ALA A 132 29.14 -57.22 9.74
CA ALA A 132 28.04 -58.18 9.75
C ALA A 132 27.90 -58.93 8.41
N LEU A 133 28.02 -58.21 7.28
CA LEU A 133 28.00 -58.81 5.94
C LEU A 133 29.17 -59.76 5.72
N ALA A 134 30.39 -59.40 6.16
CA ALA A 134 31.54 -60.29 6.06
C ALA A 134 31.34 -61.58 6.87
N ASN A 135 30.74 -61.48 8.07
CA ASN A 135 30.40 -62.64 8.90
C ASN A 135 29.30 -63.52 8.28
N GLU A 136 28.27 -62.93 7.66
CA GLU A 136 27.24 -63.67 6.92
C GLU A 136 27.85 -64.44 5.76
N VAL A 137 28.73 -63.81 4.97
CA VAL A 137 29.39 -64.46 3.84
C VAL A 137 30.23 -65.64 4.32
N LYS A 138 30.99 -65.47 5.40
CA LYS A 138 31.76 -66.55 6.01
C LYS A 138 30.86 -67.71 6.47
N ALA A 139 29.81 -67.40 7.24
CA ALA A 139 28.88 -68.41 7.75
C ALA A 139 28.16 -69.15 6.60
N ARG A 140 27.80 -68.45 5.53
CA ARG A 140 27.22 -69.02 4.31
C ARG A 140 28.19 -69.97 3.62
N GLN A 141 29.43 -69.55 3.41
CA GLN A 141 30.46 -70.39 2.80
C GLN A 141 30.76 -71.65 3.62
N ASP A 142 30.78 -71.53 4.95
CA ASP A 142 31.00 -72.67 5.85
C ASP A 142 29.81 -73.65 5.80
N ARG A 143 28.57 -73.15 5.81
CA ARG A 143 27.36 -73.96 5.56
C ARG A 143 27.43 -74.66 4.20
N ASP A 144 27.66 -73.92 3.12
CA ASP A 144 27.69 -74.44 1.75
C ASP A 144 28.80 -75.48 1.55
N ARG A 145 29.94 -75.28 2.22
CA ARG A 145 31.06 -76.23 2.23
C ARG A 145 30.62 -77.53 2.91
N LEU A 146 30.04 -77.47 4.10
CA LEU A 146 29.61 -78.65 4.85
C LEU A 146 28.46 -79.41 4.16
N GLU A 147 27.47 -78.71 3.62
CA GLU A 147 26.37 -79.32 2.86
C GLU A 147 26.85 -79.99 1.57
N ARG A 148 27.93 -79.49 0.95
CA ARG A 148 28.56 -80.12 -0.23
C ARG A 148 29.34 -81.36 0.16
N LEU A 149 30.17 -81.30 1.20
CA LEU A 149 30.93 -82.46 1.69
C LEU A 149 30.00 -83.62 2.06
N TYR A 150 28.89 -83.34 2.76
CA TYR A 150 27.91 -84.37 3.12
C TYR A 150 27.24 -85.02 1.89
N ARG A 151 27.03 -84.24 0.82
CA ARG A 151 26.44 -84.75 -0.43
C ARG A 151 27.40 -85.61 -1.25
N GLU A 152 28.68 -85.29 -1.19
CA GLU A 152 29.75 -86.02 -1.88
C GLU A 152 30.14 -87.29 -1.12
N ASP A 153 30.12 -87.26 0.23
CA ASP A 153 30.39 -88.40 1.10
C ASP A 153 29.67 -88.29 2.46
N GLU A 154 28.60 -89.07 2.65
CA GLU A 154 27.74 -89.06 3.84
C GLU A 154 28.50 -89.43 5.14
N GLY A 155 29.65 -90.09 5.06
CA GLY A 155 30.45 -90.50 6.22
C GLY A 155 31.39 -89.42 6.77
N THR A 156 31.68 -88.36 6.01
CA THR A 156 32.75 -87.41 6.31
C THR A 156 32.35 -86.32 7.33
N VAL A 157 31.06 -85.97 7.45
CA VAL A 157 30.57 -84.95 8.40
C VAL A 157 29.25 -85.35 9.08
N SER A 158 29.12 -85.08 10.38
CA SER A 158 27.89 -85.35 11.15
C SER A 158 26.76 -84.37 10.81
N LEU A 159 25.51 -84.86 10.70
CA LEU A 159 24.29 -84.04 10.52
C LEU A 159 24.20 -82.86 11.52
N ARG A 160 24.58 -83.09 12.78
CA ARG A 160 24.61 -82.05 13.82
C ARG A 160 25.50 -80.86 13.44
N ARG A 161 26.61 -81.09 12.73
CA ARG A 161 27.49 -79.99 12.28
C ARG A 161 26.82 -79.13 11.21
N ILE A 162 26.01 -79.72 10.34
CA ILE A 162 25.25 -78.99 9.32
C ILE A 162 24.16 -78.15 9.98
N GLU A 163 23.42 -78.72 10.94
CA GLU A 163 22.40 -77.99 11.72
C GLU A 163 22.99 -76.77 12.43
N VAL A 164 24.14 -76.94 13.08
CA VAL A 164 24.87 -75.82 13.73
C VAL A 164 25.32 -74.78 12.70
N ALA A 165 25.84 -75.19 11.55
CA ALA A 165 26.26 -74.26 10.49
C ALA A 165 25.09 -73.48 9.90
N ARG A 166 23.92 -74.13 9.72
CA ARG A 166 22.68 -73.49 9.27
C ARG A 166 22.19 -72.46 10.29
N ALA A 167 22.11 -72.84 11.58
CA ALA A 167 21.72 -71.92 12.64
C ALA A 167 22.70 -70.73 12.76
N THR A 168 24.01 -70.97 12.57
CA THR A 168 25.02 -69.91 12.56
C THR A 168 24.83 -68.96 11.38
N HIS A 169 24.51 -69.48 10.20
CA HIS A 169 24.21 -68.66 9.03
C HIS A 169 22.94 -67.83 9.22
N GLU A 170 21.87 -68.42 9.74
CA GLU A 170 20.61 -67.72 10.06
C GLU A 170 20.80 -66.61 11.11
N GLN A 171 21.60 -66.87 12.14
CA GLN A 171 22.00 -65.86 13.12
C GLN A 171 22.77 -64.70 12.46
N ALA A 172 23.72 -65.01 11.57
CA ALA A 172 24.49 -63.98 10.86
C ALA A 172 23.61 -63.15 9.92
N GLN A 173 22.63 -63.77 9.26
CA GLN A 173 21.61 -63.06 8.47
C GLN A 173 20.79 -62.09 9.34
N SER A 174 20.31 -62.56 10.50
CA SER A 174 19.58 -61.72 11.45
C SER A 174 20.41 -60.51 11.91
N GLN A 175 21.72 -60.70 12.09
CA GLN A 175 22.64 -59.64 12.49
C GLN A 175 22.91 -58.62 11.37
N VAL A 176 22.92 -59.05 10.11
CA VAL A 176 22.93 -58.14 8.95
C VAL A 176 21.67 -57.29 8.93
N GLU A 177 20.49 -57.88 9.12
CA GLU A 177 19.23 -57.13 9.14
C GLU A 177 19.19 -56.11 10.29
N ALA A 178 19.65 -56.48 11.49
CA ALA A 178 19.80 -55.54 12.60
C ALA A 178 20.76 -54.38 12.27
N ALA A 179 21.91 -54.67 11.65
CA ALA A 179 22.88 -53.65 11.25
C ALA A 179 22.36 -52.75 10.10
N ARG A 180 21.51 -53.27 9.20
CA ARG A 180 20.83 -52.47 8.17
C ARG A 180 19.83 -51.51 8.80
N ALA A 181 19.01 -51.99 9.73
CA ALA A 181 18.07 -51.16 10.46
C ALA A 181 18.79 -50.04 11.24
N GLU A 182 19.95 -50.34 11.82
CA GLU A 182 20.81 -49.36 12.51
C GLU A 182 21.28 -48.24 11.58
N VAL A 183 21.74 -48.58 10.37
CA VAL A 183 22.15 -47.60 9.35
C VAL A 183 20.98 -46.71 8.96
N GLU A 184 19.80 -47.28 8.75
CA GLU A 184 18.61 -46.50 8.37
C GLU A 184 18.18 -45.57 9.49
N ARG A 185 18.14 -46.07 10.74
CA ARG A 185 17.86 -45.26 11.92
C ARG A 185 18.87 -44.12 12.10
N ALA A 186 20.14 -44.32 11.77
CA ALA A 186 21.16 -43.27 11.79
C ALA A 186 20.96 -42.22 10.67
N ARG A 187 20.52 -42.64 9.47
CA ARG A 187 20.17 -41.73 8.36
C ARG A 187 18.95 -40.88 8.69
N GLU A 188 17.92 -41.49 9.27
CA GLU A 188 16.73 -40.78 9.73
C GLU A 188 17.08 -39.74 10.79
N GLN A 189 17.95 -40.08 11.75
CA GLN A 189 18.44 -39.15 12.77
C GLN A 189 19.26 -37.99 12.18
N GLN A 190 20.02 -38.22 11.10
CA GLN A 190 20.71 -37.15 10.37
C GLN A 190 19.71 -36.24 9.63
N GLY A 191 18.50 -36.72 9.30
CA GLY A 191 17.46 -35.91 8.66
C GLY A 191 17.80 -35.48 7.23
N GLY A 192 18.65 -36.24 6.53
CA GLY A 192 19.08 -35.98 5.16
C GLY A 192 20.39 -35.18 5.03
N SER A 193 20.70 -34.75 3.80
CA SER A 193 21.90 -33.94 3.53
C SER A 193 21.82 -32.56 4.18
N GLU A 194 22.98 -31.90 4.37
CA GLU A 194 23.09 -30.55 4.96
C GLU A 194 22.09 -29.56 4.32
N ALA A 195 21.92 -29.61 3.00
CA ALA A 195 21.00 -28.72 2.27
C ALA A 195 19.50 -29.03 2.48
N GLN A 196 19.14 -30.26 2.82
CA GLN A 196 17.75 -30.71 2.95
C GLN A 196 17.31 -30.87 4.41
N ASN A 197 18.27 -30.94 5.34
CA ASN A 197 18.03 -31.08 6.75
C ASN A 197 17.12 -29.95 7.27
N ALA A 198 15.96 -30.33 7.80
CA ALA A 198 14.95 -29.38 8.25
C ALA A 198 15.41 -28.52 9.43
N GLN A 199 16.22 -29.09 10.35
CA GLN A 199 16.74 -28.37 11.51
C GLN A 199 17.74 -27.30 11.06
N LEU A 200 18.63 -27.62 10.12
CA LEU A 200 19.61 -26.66 9.60
C LEU A 200 18.94 -25.54 8.80
N ARG A 201 17.94 -25.87 7.98
CA ARG A 201 17.15 -24.85 7.26
C ARG A 201 16.39 -23.93 8.22
N SER A 202 15.82 -24.48 9.29
CA SER A 202 15.14 -23.71 10.34
C SER A 202 16.13 -22.76 11.04
N ALA A 203 17.31 -23.25 11.43
CA ALA A 203 18.33 -22.43 12.06
C ALA A 203 18.87 -21.33 11.11
N ALA A 204 19.08 -21.63 9.83
CA ALA A 204 19.46 -20.64 8.83
C ALA A 204 18.38 -19.56 8.63
N ALA A 205 17.10 -19.96 8.64
CA ALA A 205 15.98 -19.02 8.57
C ALA A 205 15.91 -18.13 9.82
N ALA A 206 16.24 -18.66 11.00
CA ALA A 206 16.33 -17.88 12.23
C ALA A 206 17.45 -16.83 12.18
N VAL A 207 18.62 -17.17 11.63
CA VAL A 207 19.70 -16.19 11.36
C VAL A 207 19.21 -15.09 10.43
N LYS A 208 18.61 -15.46 9.29
CA LYS A 208 18.11 -14.48 8.32
C LYS A 208 17.05 -13.57 8.92
N LYS A 209 16.15 -14.11 9.75
CA LYS A 209 15.15 -13.31 10.47
C LYS A 209 15.82 -12.29 11.40
N ALA A 210 16.77 -12.72 12.23
CA ALA A 210 17.47 -11.83 13.15
C ALA A 210 18.25 -10.73 12.40
N GLU A 211 18.84 -11.06 11.24
CA GLU A 211 19.54 -10.09 10.39
C GLU A 211 18.59 -9.06 9.77
N LEU A 212 17.39 -9.49 9.37
CA LEU A 212 16.33 -8.58 8.91
C LEU A 212 15.86 -7.67 10.04
N ASP A 213 15.55 -8.23 11.21
CA ASP A 213 15.14 -7.46 12.39
C ASP A 213 16.21 -6.42 12.77
N LEU A 214 17.50 -6.75 12.62
CA LEU A 214 18.61 -5.82 12.81
C LEU A 214 18.68 -4.75 11.71
N ALA A 215 18.46 -5.11 10.44
CA ALA A 215 18.42 -4.14 9.34
C ALA A 215 17.26 -3.14 9.50
N ASP A 216 16.13 -3.64 9.99
CA ASP A 216 14.88 -2.91 10.22
C ASP A 216 14.97 -1.93 11.41
N THR A 217 16.07 -1.96 12.17
CA THR A 217 16.40 -0.91 13.15
C THR A 217 16.72 0.43 12.49
N ARG A 218 17.10 0.43 11.20
CA ARG A 218 17.38 1.64 10.42
C ARG A 218 16.24 1.88 9.45
N ILE A 219 15.32 2.75 9.85
CA ILE A 219 14.14 3.05 9.04
C ILE A 219 14.55 4.00 7.93
N LYS A 220 14.31 3.58 6.69
CA LYS A 220 14.66 4.32 5.47
C LYS A 220 13.40 4.71 4.69
N ALA A 221 13.49 5.79 3.92
CA ALA A 221 12.44 6.17 3.00
C ALA A 221 12.32 5.16 1.85
N ARG A 222 11.14 4.54 1.66
CA ARG A 222 10.90 3.60 0.55
C ARG A 222 10.76 4.33 -0.80
N THR A 223 10.26 5.56 -0.77
CA THR A 223 10.09 6.44 -1.94
C THR A 223 10.61 7.83 -1.61
N GLY A 224 10.95 8.61 -2.64
CA GLY A 224 11.31 10.02 -2.46
C GLY A 224 10.07 10.87 -2.14
N GLY A 225 10.22 11.86 -1.27
CA GLY A 225 9.10 12.62 -0.75
C GLY A 225 9.52 13.74 0.19
N VAL A 226 8.53 14.37 0.83
CA VAL A 226 8.75 15.37 1.89
C VAL A 226 8.22 14.82 3.20
N ILE A 227 9.02 14.95 4.26
CA ILE A 227 8.63 14.55 5.62
C ILE A 227 7.76 15.62 6.27
N THR A 228 6.65 15.23 6.86
CA THR A 228 5.75 16.08 7.64
C THR A 228 5.28 15.36 8.91
N ASP A 229 4.77 16.11 9.89
CA ASP A 229 4.30 15.62 11.19
C ASP A 229 5.31 14.67 11.87
N LEU A 230 6.58 15.06 11.91
CA LEU A 230 7.64 14.37 12.64
C LEU A 230 7.36 14.46 14.14
N ARG A 231 7.01 13.32 14.74
CA ARG A 231 6.78 13.14 16.18
C ARG A 231 7.79 12.20 16.84
N ALA A 232 8.87 11.89 16.12
CA ALA A 232 9.98 11.08 16.60
C ALA A 232 11.02 11.97 17.30
N GLU A 233 11.40 11.62 18.51
CA GLU A 233 12.50 12.27 19.24
C GLU A 233 13.49 11.24 19.80
N VAL A 234 14.76 11.63 19.93
CA VAL A 234 15.79 10.77 20.51
C VAL A 234 15.41 10.43 21.96
N GLY A 235 15.48 9.15 22.31
CA GLY A 235 15.09 8.63 23.62
C GLY A 235 13.64 8.15 23.72
N GLN A 236 12.79 8.50 22.76
CA GLN A 236 11.41 8.00 22.68
C GLN A 236 11.39 6.51 22.34
N PHE A 237 10.40 5.79 22.86
CA PHE A 237 10.15 4.40 22.50
C PHE A 237 9.20 4.33 21.30
N ALA A 238 9.66 3.72 20.20
CA ALA A 238 8.86 3.46 19.01
C ALA A 238 8.31 2.03 19.05
N ALA A 239 6.99 1.90 18.97
CA ALA A 239 6.32 0.61 18.83
C ALA A 239 6.26 0.18 17.36
N ALA A 240 6.43 -1.11 17.10
CA ALA A 240 6.32 -1.66 15.76
C ALA A 240 4.92 -1.40 15.17
N GLY A 241 4.86 -0.92 13.94
CA GLY A 241 3.63 -0.57 13.24
C GLY A 241 2.98 0.76 13.67
N SER A 242 3.52 1.46 14.66
CA SER A 242 3.04 2.78 15.08
C SER A 242 3.74 3.89 14.27
N PRO A 243 3.00 4.73 13.51
CA PRO A 243 3.59 5.82 12.76
C PRO A 243 4.21 6.90 13.66
N VAL A 244 5.43 7.33 13.33
CA VAL A 244 6.14 8.41 14.05
C VAL A 244 6.41 9.64 13.18
N MET A 245 6.19 9.52 11.87
CA MET A 245 6.18 10.64 10.93
C MET A 245 5.35 10.29 9.69
N THR A 246 5.12 11.27 8.83
CA THR A 246 4.40 11.10 7.57
C THR A 246 5.28 11.51 6.40
N LEU A 247 5.31 10.71 5.34
CA LEU A 247 6.01 11.00 4.09
C LEU A 247 4.99 11.30 3.00
N ILE A 248 5.11 12.46 2.36
CA ILE A 248 4.31 12.85 1.21
C ILE A 248 5.12 12.54 -0.06
N ALA A 249 4.62 11.63 -0.91
CA ALA A 249 5.29 11.27 -2.16
C ALA A 249 5.05 12.36 -3.23
N ILE A 250 5.97 13.31 -3.35
CA ILE A 250 5.84 14.49 -4.24
C ILE A 250 5.99 14.17 -5.74
N ARG A 251 6.35 12.95 -6.12
CA ARG A 251 6.51 12.55 -7.53
C ARG A 251 5.20 12.10 -8.19
N ASP A 252 4.24 11.68 -7.38
CA ASP A 252 2.96 11.14 -7.82
C ASP A 252 1.83 12.02 -7.28
N VAL A 253 1.72 13.22 -7.85
CA VAL A 253 0.70 14.22 -7.50
C VAL A 253 -0.40 14.20 -8.55
N TRP A 254 -1.65 14.27 -8.10
CA TRP A 254 -2.84 14.38 -8.95
C TRP A 254 -3.80 15.40 -8.37
N ILE A 255 -4.78 15.83 -9.16
CA ILE A 255 -5.87 16.67 -8.69
C ILE A 255 -7.13 15.81 -8.56
N SER A 256 -7.80 15.92 -7.42
CA SER A 256 -9.17 15.44 -7.26
C SER A 256 -10.11 16.61 -7.47
N ALA A 257 -10.83 16.62 -8.59
CA ALA A 257 -11.76 17.68 -8.95
C ALA A 257 -13.20 17.17 -8.84
N ASP A 258 -13.98 17.74 -7.93
CA ASP A 258 -15.36 17.35 -7.68
C ASP A 258 -16.29 18.04 -8.69
N MET A 259 -16.72 17.28 -9.68
CA MET A 259 -17.57 17.73 -10.80
C MET A 259 -19.03 17.33 -10.55
N THR A 260 -20.00 18.16 -10.95
CA THR A 260 -21.42 17.80 -10.80
C THR A 260 -21.83 16.68 -11.76
N GLU A 261 -22.89 15.94 -11.43
CA GLU A 261 -23.43 14.86 -12.29
C GLU A 261 -23.69 15.34 -13.73
N ASN A 262 -24.19 16.57 -13.91
CA ASN A 262 -24.45 17.14 -15.23
C ASN A 262 -23.16 17.34 -16.06
N ASN A 263 -22.05 17.70 -15.39
CA ASN A 263 -20.75 17.91 -16.02
C ASN A 263 -20.18 16.62 -16.61
N LEU A 264 -20.47 15.45 -16.00
CA LEU A 264 -19.82 14.18 -16.36
C LEU A 264 -20.21 13.64 -17.75
N GLY A 265 -21.34 14.06 -18.32
CA GLY A 265 -21.92 13.35 -19.48
C GLY A 265 -21.01 13.27 -20.70
N HIS A 266 -20.18 14.29 -20.93
CA HIS A 266 -19.19 14.31 -22.02
C HIS A 266 -17.76 14.04 -21.57
N LEU A 267 -17.49 13.96 -20.26
CA LEU A 267 -16.15 13.68 -19.76
C LEU A 267 -15.79 12.22 -20.01
N ARG A 268 -14.59 11.99 -20.51
CA ARG A 268 -14.00 10.66 -20.71
C ARG A 268 -12.55 10.65 -20.22
N PRO A 269 -12.02 9.51 -19.77
CA PRO A 269 -10.58 9.36 -19.59
C PRO A 269 -9.81 9.85 -20.84
N GLY A 270 -8.76 10.63 -20.64
CA GLY A 270 -7.97 11.28 -21.68
C GLY A 270 -8.45 12.67 -22.10
N THR A 271 -9.59 13.15 -21.61
CA THR A 271 -10.08 14.51 -21.89
C THR A 271 -9.04 15.55 -21.43
N PRO A 272 -8.64 16.50 -22.29
CA PRO A 272 -7.71 17.56 -21.91
C PRO A 272 -8.38 18.52 -20.92
N VAL A 273 -7.59 18.96 -19.95
CA VAL A 273 -8.02 19.92 -18.94
C VAL A 273 -6.97 21.00 -18.74
N GLU A 274 -7.44 22.20 -18.39
CA GLU A 274 -6.60 23.26 -17.86
C GLU A 274 -6.83 23.39 -16.36
N ILE A 275 -5.74 23.64 -15.66
CA ILE A 275 -5.66 23.65 -14.21
C ILE A 275 -5.08 25.00 -13.81
N SER A 276 -5.77 25.69 -12.91
CA SER A 276 -5.24 26.84 -12.19
C SER A 276 -5.02 26.44 -10.73
N LEU A 277 -3.90 26.88 -10.14
CA LEU A 277 -3.55 26.58 -8.76
C LEU A 277 -3.42 27.87 -7.98
N ASP A 278 -4.09 27.95 -6.84
CA ASP A 278 -4.03 29.12 -5.97
C ASP A 278 -2.60 29.33 -5.41
N ALA A 279 -1.83 28.24 -5.29
CA ALA A 279 -0.43 28.31 -4.86
C ALA A 279 0.51 28.93 -5.90
N LEU A 280 0.12 28.95 -7.18
CA LEU A 280 0.92 29.45 -8.31
C LEU A 280 0.06 30.37 -9.20
N PRO A 281 -0.26 31.58 -8.71
CA PRO A 281 -1.14 32.49 -9.43
C PRO A 281 -0.48 33.00 -10.73
N GLY A 282 -1.27 33.17 -11.77
CA GLY A 282 -0.85 33.59 -13.11
C GLY A 282 -0.37 32.47 -14.04
N GLU A 283 -0.16 31.26 -13.50
CA GLU A 283 0.18 30.08 -14.28
C GLU A 283 -1.04 29.20 -14.56
N VAL A 284 -1.07 28.63 -15.77
CA VAL A 284 -2.05 27.63 -16.19
C VAL A 284 -1.30 26.37 -16.55
N PHE A 285 -1.69 25.27 -15.92
CA PHE A 285 -1.13 23.94 -16.13
C PHE A 285 -2.04 23.11 -17.01
N HIS A 286 -1.43 22.27 -17.84
CA HIS A 286 -2.16 21.34 -18.70
C HIS A 286 -2.14 19.94 -18.10
N GLY A 287 -3.23 19.23 -18.28
CA GLY A 287 -3.38 17.87 -17.81
C GLY A 287 -4.45 17.12 -18.56
N LYS A 288 -4.70 15.89 -18.10
CA LYS A 288 -5.73 15.03 -18.66
C LYS A 288 -6.48 14.30 -17.56
N ILE A 289 -7.75 14.00 -17.82
CA ILE A 289 -8.55 13.16 -16.93
C ILE A 289 -7.99 11.74 -16.96
N ARG A 290 -7.52 11.23 -15.83
CA ARG A 290 -7.11 9.82 -15.69
C ARG A 290 -8.33 8.92 -15.52
N SER A 291 -9.22 9.28 -14.60
CA SER A 291 -10.39 8.47 -14.27
C SER A 291 -11.50 9.31 -13.65
N ILE A 292 -12.72 8.79 -13.73
CA ILE A 292 -13.92 9.42 -13.16
C ILE A 292 -14.47 8.46 -12.10
N GLY A 293 -14.75 8.96 -10.90
CA GLY A 293 -15.32 8.17 -9.82
C GLY A 293 -16.72 7.65 -10.18
N TYR A 294 -16.96 6.36 -9.98
CA TYR A 294 -18.24 5.70 -10.30
C TYR A 294 -19.30 5.80 -9.20
N GLY A 295 -18.93 6.33 -8.04
CA GLY A 295 -19.85 6.45 -6.91
C GLY A 295 -19.28 7.34 -5.82
N VAL A 296 -20.17 7.97 -5.08
CA VAL A 296 -19.87 8.72 -3.86
C VAL A 296 -20.73 8.19 -2.73
N SER A 297 -20.20 8.23 -1.50
CA SER A 297 -21.01 7.86 -0.33
C SER A 297 -22.12 8.89 -0.14
N THR A 298 -23.37 8.45 -0.19
CA THR A 298 -24.57 9.30 -0.03
C THR A 298 -25.11 9.31 1.40
N GLY A 299 -24.39 8.72 2.36
CA GLY A 299 -24.75 8.70 3.78
C GLY A 299 -24.15 7.54 4.56
N GLN A 300 -24.31 7.58 5.89
CA GLN A 300 -23.92 6.52 6.81
C GLN A 300 -24.89 5.34 6.69
N SER A 301 -24.40 4.17 6.28
CA SER A 301 -25.14 2.92 6.48
C SER A 301 -25.32 2.71 7.99
N THR A 302 -26.55 2.72 8.50
CA THR A 302 -26.81 2.47 9.92
C THR A 302 -26.40 1.04 10.28
N PRO A 303 -25.62 0.83 11.36
CA PRO A 303 -25.32 -0.51 11.85
C PRO A 303 -26.60 -1.28 12.21
N PRO A 304 -26.64 -2.61 12.06
CA PRO A 304 -27.78 -3.43 12.47
C PRO A 304 -28.17 -3.15 13.93
N GLY A 305 -29.45 -2.89 14.19
CA GLY A 305 -29.98 -2.62 15.54
C GLY A 305 -30.22 -1.14 15.89
N SER A 306 -29.91 -0.21 14.97
CA SER A 306 -30.30 1.20 15.09
C SER A 306 -31.41 1.55 14.10
N LEU A 307 -32.33 2.44 14.50
CA LEU A 307 -33.36 2.93 13.59
C LEU A 307 -32.73 3.87 12.55
N PRO A 308 -32.99 3.69 11.24
CA PRO A 308 -32.59 4.66 10.22
C PRO A 308 -33.16 6.03 10.55
N THR A 309 -32.31 7.06 10.62
CA THR A 309 -32.75 8.44 10.73
C THR A 309 -32.92 9.01 9.32
N VAL A 310 -34.15 9.44 8.98
CA VAL A 310 -34.40 10.11 7.71
C VAL A 310 -33.91 11.54 7.83
N GLN A 311 -32.88 11.91 7.08
CA GLN A 311 -32.48 13.30 6.94
C GLN A 311 -33.50 14.04 6.07
N ASN A 312 -34.33 14.88 6.68
CA ASN A 312 -35.21 15.80 5.96
C ASN A 312 -34.43 17.07 5.60
N SER A 313 -33.84 17.12 4.40
CA SER A 313 -33.28 18.35 3.84
C SER A 313 -34.41 19.33 3.51
N ARG A 314 -34.35 20.56 4.06
CA ARG A 314 -35.31 21.65 3.78
C ARG A 314 -34.96 22.48 2.55
N ASP A 315 -34.11 21.95 1.69
CA ASP A 315 -33.72 22.63 0.46
C ASP A 315 -34.81 22.47 -0.59
N TRP A 316 -35.34 23.60 -1.07
CA TRP A 316 -36.40 23.65 -2.10
C TRP A 316 -35.92 23.16 -3.49
N LEU A 317 -34.59 23.03 -3.66
CA LEU A 317 -33.93 22.39 -4.80
C LEU A 317 -32.98 21.31 -4.29
N ARG A 318 -33.03 20.13 -4.92
CA ARG A 318 -32.06 19.06 -4.61
C ARG A 318 -30.65 19.53 -5.02
N PRO A 319 -29.66 19.51 -4.12
CA PRO A 319 -28.29 19.82 -4.48
C PRO A 319 -27.77 18.80 -5.50
N ALA A 320 -27.04 19.28 -6.51
CA ALA A 320 -26.39 18.40 -7.47
C ALA A 320 -25.35 17.53 -6.76
N GLN A 321 -25.39 16.22 -7.00
CA GLN A 321 -24.34 15.32 -6.52
C GLN A 321 -23.06 15.60 -7.30
N ARG A 322 -21.92 15.48 -6.60
CA ARG A 322 -20.60 15.67 -7.17
C ARG A 322 -19.83 14.37 -7.13
N PHE A 323 -19.05 14.14 -8.17
CA PHE A 323 -18.23 12.95 -8.34
C PHE A 323 -16.77 13.36 -8.52
N PRO A 324 -15.85 12.68 -7.83
CA PRO A 324 -14.44 13.00 -7.93
C PRO A 324 -13.92 12.58 -9.30
N VAL A 325 -13.36 13.54 -10.03
CA VAL A 325 -12.64 13.34 -11.29
C VAL A 325 -11.15 13.46 -11.00
N ILE A 326 -10.41 12.38 -11.25
CA ILE A 326 -8.96 12.34 -11.04
C ILE A 326 -8.28 12.87 -12.29
N VAL A 327 -7.48 13.91 -12.11
CA VAL A 327 -6.75 14.62 -13.15
C VAL A 327 -5.25 14.46 -12.92
N GLU A 328 -4.53 14.12 -13.97
CA GLU A 328 -3.07 14.08 -13.99
C GLU A 328 -2.49 15.27 -14.72
N PHE A 329 -1.37 15.79 -14.21
CA PHE A 329 -0.56 16.80 -14.89
C PHE A 329 0.20 16.19 -16.06
N ASP A 330 0.35 16.95 -17.15
CA ASP A 330 1.16 16.54 -18.28
C ASP A 330 2.65 16.40 -17.87
N PRO A 331 3.39 15.41 -18.41
CA PRO A 331 4.78 15.15 -17.99
C PRO A 331 5.72 16.34 -18.14
N ASN A 332 5.49 17.19 -19.15
CA ASN A 332 6.32 18.37 -19.43
C ASN A 332 6.12 19.48 -18.39
N GLU A 333 4.96 19.48 -17.73
CA GLU A 333 4.59 20.50 -16.74
C GLU A 333 5.14 20.19 -15.35
N ARG A 334 5.59 18.95 -15.11
CA ARG A 334 6.08 18.48 -13.81
C ARG A 334 7.28 19.27 -13.29
N THR A 335 8.10 19.80 -14.19
CA THR A 335 9.26 20.64 -13.83
C THR A 335 8.84 22.02 -13.35
N ARG A 336 7.63 22.48 -13.68
CA ARG A 336 7.09 23.76 -13.19
C ARG A 336 6.32 23.60 -11.88
N LEU A 337 6.09 22.36 -11.43
CA LEU A 337 5.34 22.06 -10.21
C LEU A 337 6.16 22.22 -8.92
N HIS A 338 6.96 23.28 -8.83
CA HIS A 338 7.70 23.60 -7.62
C HIS A 338 6.75 24.17 -6.54
N ASP A 339 7.04 23.89 -5.27
CA ASP A 339 6.30 24.42 -4.10
C ASP A 339 4.81 24.06 -3.97
N MET A 340 4.35 22.99 -4.64
CA MET A 340 2.99 22.50 -4.46
C MET A 340 2.75 21.90 -3.08
N ARG A 341 1.68 22.36 -2.44
CA ARG A 341 1.25 21.82 -1.14
C ARG A 341 0.07 20.88 -1.33
N VAL A 342 0.19 19.68 -0.79
CA VAL A 342 -0.93 18.73 -0.73
C VAL A 342 -2.07 19.35 0.07
N GLY A 343 -3.30 19.21 -0.45
CA GLY A 343 -4.48 19.89 0.07
C GLY A 343 -4.69 21.30 -0.49
N GLY A 344 -3.75 21.83 -1.28
CA GLY A 344 -3.89 23.11 -1.97
C GLY A 344 -5.12 23.14 -2.88
N GLN A 345 -5.76 24.31 -2.95
CA GLN A 345 -6.92 24.54 -3.78
C GLN A 345 -6.52 24.66 -5.25
N ALA A 346 -7.37 24.12 -6.10
CA ALA A 346 -7.20 24.11 -7.54
C ALA A 346 -8.54 24.40 -8.20
N GLU A 347 -8.47 25.00 -9.37
CA GLU A 347 -9.59 25.11 -10.29
C GLU A 347 -9.29 24.27 -11.53
N VAL A 348 -10.30 23.55 -12.02
CA VAL A 348 -10.15 22.68 -13.18
C VAL A 348 -11.25 22.96 -14.18
N MET A 349 -10.86 23.20 -15.43
CA MET A 349 -11.75 23.30 -16.57
C MET A 349 -11.43 22.21 -17.57
N ALA A 350 -12.43 21.44 -17.99
CA ALA A 350 -12.25 20.34 -18.94
C ALA A 350 -12.81 20.69 -20.32
N PHE A 351 -12.12 20.21 -21.35
CA PHE A 351 -12.45 20.47 -22.76
C PHE A 351 -12.74 19.16 -23.51
N PRO A 352 -13.92 18.53 -23.28
CA PRO A 352 -14.28 17.23 -23.84
C PRO A 352 -14.43 17.22 -25.37
N THR A 353 -14.71 18.36 -26.00
CA THR A 353 -14.96 18.44 -27.44
C THR A 353 -14.08 19.54 -28.06
N GLN A 354 -13.13 19.18 -28.92
CA GLN A 354 -12.16 20.14 -29.47
C GLN A 354 -12.78 21.20 -30.39
N THR A 355 -13.88 20.87 -31.08
CA THR A 355 -14.57 21.75 -32.03
C THR A 355 -15.62 22.66 -31.40
N ASN A 356 -15.72 22.68 -30.07
CA ASN A 356 -16.73 23.46 -29.37
C ASN A 356 -16.40 24.98 -29.46
N PRO A 357 -17.31 25.82 -29.96
CA PRO A 357 -17.10 27.27 -30.07
C PRO A 357 -16.90 27.97 -28.72
N LEU A 358 -17.23 27.31 -27.60
CA LEU A 358 -17.05 27.85 -26.25
C LEU A 358 -15.62 27.70 -25.71
N ASN A 359 -14.81 26.79 -26.28
CA ASN A 359 -13.44 26.53 -25.84
C ASN A 359 -12.55 27.79 -25.79
N PRO A 360 -12.48 28.66 -26.82
CA PRO A 360 -11.64 29.85 -26.75
C PRO A 360 -12.02 30.78 -25.59
N LEU A 361 -13.32 30.88 -25.27
CA LEU A 361 -13.78 31.65 -24.12
C LEU A 361 -13.43 30.97 -22.80
N GLY A 362 -13.46 29.63 -22.74
CA GLY A 362 -12.97 28.86 -21.61
C GLY A 362 -11.48 29.09 -21.33
N HIS A 363 -10.63 29.02 -22.36
CA HIS A 363 -9.19 29.29 -22.23
C HIS A 363 -8.91 30.71 -21.70
N VAL A 364 -9.63 31.71 -22.22
CA VAL A 364 -9.52 33.09 -21.71
C VAL A 364 -10.00 33.17 -20.27
N PHE A 365 -11.11 32.50 -19.93
CA PHE A 365 -11.65 32.48 -18.58
C PHE A 365 -10.66 31.88 -17.56
N VAL A 366 -10.08 30.71 -17.84
CA VAL A 366 -9.06 30.10 -16.95
C VAL A 366 -7.85 31.02 -16.78
N ARG A 367 -7.42 31.69 -17.85
CA ARG A 367 -6.29 32.62 -17.77
C ARG A 367 -6.61 33.86 -16.94
N VAL A 368 -7.82 34.39 -17.06
CA VAL A 368 -8.29 35.50 -16.20
C VAL A 368 -8.39 35.04 -14.75
N MET A 369 -9.00 33.88 -14.49
CA MET A 369 -9.14 33.33 -13.14
C MET A 369 -7.79 33.04 -12.48
N SER A 370 -6.83 32.53 -13.24
CA SER A 370 -5.43 32.36 -12.80
C SER A 370 -4.78 33.69 -12.40
N TRP A 371 -5.15 34.81 -13.00
CA TRP A 371 -4.68 36.14 -12.55
C TRP A 371 -5.48 36.68 -11.37
N VAL A 372 -6.78 36.37 -11.29
CA VAL A 372 -7.63 36.76 -10.17
C VAL A 372 -7.21 36.08 -8.87
N SER A 373 -6.57 34.91 -8.93
CA SER A 373 -6.01 34.27 -7.74
C SER A 373 -4.87 35.05 -7.06
N TYR A 374 -4.35 36.13 -7.67
CA TYR A 374 -3.49 37.10 -6.95
C TYR A 374 -4.25 37.96 -5.93
N ILE A 375 -5.58 38.08 -6.06
CA ILE A 375 -6.39 39.05 -5.32
C ILE A 375 -6.87 38.49 -3.97
N TYR A 376 -6.90 37.17 -3.77
CA TYR A 376 -7.41 36.55 -2.56
C TYR A 376 -6.37 35.71 -1.81
#